data_AF-A0A0S8AGX2-F1
#
_entry.id   AF-A0A0S8AGX2-F1
#
_cell.length_a   1.000
_cell.length_b   1.000
_cell.length_c   1.000
_cell.angle_alpha   90.00
_cell.angle_beta   90.00
_cell.angle_gamma   90.00
#
_symmetry.space_group_name_H-M   'P 1'
#
loop_
_entity.id
_entity.type
_entity.pdbx_description
1 polymer ?
#
loop_
_entity_poly.entity_id
_entity_poly.type
_entity_poly.pdbx_seq_one_letter_code
_entity_poly.pdbx_strand_id
1 'polypeptide(L)'
;MFEESEIINLILGLVSLVIVFYEIRKRTIPHFHLFFAGFVCVVMARIFTVVEGVFLGGILNILEHLCYAFSALLFAVGCISLSKKRSSELKR
;
A
#
# COMPACT_ATOMS: atom_id res chain seq x y z
N MET A 1 19.75 -5.18 2.12
CA MET A 1 20.76 -4.10 2.03
C MET A 1 20.45 -3.15 3.16
N PHE A 2 21.38 -2.80 4.04
CA PHE A 2 21.06 -1.89 5.14
C PHE A 2 21.31 -0.46 4.68
N GLU A 3 20.27 0.19 4.14
CA GLU A 3 20.35 1.60 3.77
C GLU A 3 19.51 2.44 4.73
N GLU A 4 20.09 3.53 5.26
CA GLU A 4 19.39 4.52 6.08
C GLU A 4 18.09 5.01 5.39
N SER A 5 18.10 5.01 4.07
CA SER A 5 16.96 5.24 3.17
C SER A 5 15.73 4.37 3.46
N GLU A 6 15.90 3.12 3.90
CA GLU A 6 14.79 2.20 4.17
C GLU A 6 14.03 2.59 5.43
N ILE A 7 14.75 3.00 6.48
CA ILE A 7 14.17 3.46 7.74
C ILE A 7 13.40 4.76 7.51
N ILE A 8 13.97 5.69 6.74
CA ILE A 8 13.31 6.94 6.37
C ILE A 8 12.03 6.66 5.58
N ASN A 9 12.09 5.77 4.59
CA ASN A 9 10.92 5.38 3.80
C ASN A 9 9.84 4.70 4.65
N LEU A 10 10.22 3.89 5.64
CA LEU A 10 9.27 3.27 6.56
C LEU A 10 8.57 4.32 7.43
N ILE A 11 9.32 5.28 8.00
CA ILE A 11 8.75 6.36 8.80
C ILE A 11 7.78 7.20 7.96
N LEU A 12 8.20 7.59 6.75
CA LEU A 12 7.33 8.33 5.82
C LEU A 12 6.08 7.53 5.46
N GLY A 13 6.21 6.22 5.23
CA GLY A 13 5.10 5.32 4.97
C GLY A 13 4.10 5.26 6.14
N LEU A 14 4.60 5.15 7.38
CA LEU A 14 3.78 5.13 8.58
C LEU A 14 3.03 6.45 8.81
N VAL A 15 3.71 7.59 8.67
CA VAL A 15 3.08 8.91 8.77
C VAL A 15 2.00 9.07 7.70
N SER A 16 2.31 8.70 6.46
CA SER A 16 1.36 8.72 5.35
C SER A 16 0.16 7.81 5.61
N LEU A 17 0.36 6.64 6.21
CA LEU A 17 -0.71 5.70 6.52
C LEU A 17 -1.72 6.30 7.51
N VAL A 18 -1.25 7.02 8.53
CA VAL A 18 -2.11 7.72 9.50
C VAL A 18 -2.94 8.80 8.81
N ILE A 19 -2.31 9.60 7.94
CA ILE A 19 -2.99 10.67 7.18
C ILE A 19 -4.07 10.06 6.28
N VAL A 20 -3.73 9.03 5.52
CA VAL A 20 -4.67 8.35 4.60
C VAL A 20 -5.81 7.71 5.39
N PHE A 21 -5.54 7.07 6.52
CA PHE A 21 -6.57 6.50 7.39
C PHE A 21 -7.57 7.56 7.88
N TYR A 22 -7.07 8.71 8.29
CA TYR A 22 -7.90 9.81 8.74
C TYR A 22 -8.76 10.40 7.62
N GLU A 23 -8.19 10.59 6.43
CA GLU A 23 -8.93 11.07 5.26
C GLU A 23 -10.01 10.08 4.80
N ILE A 24 -9.74 8.77 4.85
CA ILE A 24 -10.76 7.74 4.54
C ILE A 24 -11.92 7.80 5.52
N ARG A 25 -11.63 8.02 6.80
CA ARG A 25 -12.68 8.11 7.81
C ARG A 25 -13.57 9.35 7.62
N LYS A 26 -13.02 10.42 7.04
CA LYS A 26 -13.73 11.67 6.75
C LYS A 26 -14.46 11.67 5.41
N ARG A 27 -13.88 11.07 4.38
CA ARG A 27 -14.42 11.10 3.02
C ARG A 27 -14.97 9.73 2.65
N THR A 28 -16.26 9.67 2.35
CA THR A 28 -16.93 8.49 1.80
C THR A 28 -16.59 8.33 0.31
N ILE A 29 -15.31 8.23 -0.05
CA ILE A 29 -14.92 7.96 -1.43
C ILE A 29 -15.15 6.46 -1.70
N PRO A 30 -16.07 6.09 -2.61
CA PRO A 30 -16.34 4.70 -2.90
C PRO A 30 -15.08 4.01 -3.45
N HIS A 31 -14.80 2.79 -2.99
CA HIS A 31 -13.63 1.96 -3.36
C HIS A 31 -12.26 2.43 -2.86
N PHE A 32 -12.20 3.44 -2.01
CA PHE A 32 -10.93 3.88 -1.40
C PHE A 32 -10.33 2.84 -0.43
N HIS A 33 -11.16 1.88 0.03
CA HIS A 33 -10.70 0.76 0.85
C HIS A 33 -9.68 -0.14 0.13
N LEU A 34 -9.78 -0.28 -1.20
CA LEU A 34 -8.80 -1.05 -1.99
C LEU A 34 -7.45 -0.34 -2.04
N PHE A 35 -7.46 0.98 -2.21
CA PHE A 35 -6.24 1.80 -2.16
C PHE A 35 -5.62 1.78 -0.77
N PHE A 36 -6.44 1.84 0.28
CA PHE A 36 -5.95 1.72 1.65
C PHE A 36 -5.30 0.37 1.92
N ALA A 37 -5.96 -0.72 1.53
CA ALA A 37 -5.41 -2.06 1.67
C ALA A 37 -4.08 -2.21 0.91
N GLY A 38 -4.00 -1.68 -0.33
CA GLY A 38 -2.75 -1.65 -1.10
C GLY A 38 -1.65 -0.86 -0.40
N PHE A 39 -1.99 0.30 0.16
CA PHE A 39 -1.04 1.13 0.90
C PHE A 39 -0.53 0.46 2.18
N VAL A 40 -1.41 -0.23 2.91
CA VAL A 40 -1.03 -1.06 4.07
C VAL A 40 -0.05 -2.16 3.64
N CYS A 41 -0.28 -2.83 2.51
CA CYS A 41 0.65 -3.82 1.97
C CYS A 41 2.02 -3.23 1.65
N VAL A 42 2.10 -2.01 1.11
CA VAL A 42 3.38 -1.31 0.86
C VAL A 42 4.12 -1.05 2.17
N VAL A 43 3.42 -0.56 3.21
CA VAL A 43 4.05 -0.32 4.51
C VAL A 43 4.54 -1.63 5.14
N MET A 44 3.77 -2.72 5.01
CA MET A 44 4.20 -4.05 5.48
C MET A 44 5.41 -4.57 4.71
N ALA A 45 5.46 -4.37 3.39
CA ALA A 45 6.64 -4.72 2.59
C ALA A 45 7.89 -4.00 3.12
N ARG A 46 7.79 -2.70 3.41
CA ARG A 46 8.88 -1.90 3.99
C ARG A 46 9.31 -2.38 5.37
N ILE A 47 8.38 -2.86 6.20
CA ILE A 47 8.72 -3.49 7.49
C ILE A 47 9.54 -4.75 7.23
N PHE A 48 9.15 -5.58 6.27
CA PHE A 48 9.91 -6.78 5.92
C PHE A 48 11.30 -6.44 5.40
N THR A 49 11.46 -5.39 4.57
CA THR A 49 12.78 -4.92 4.11
C THR A 49 13.69 -4.55 5.27
N VAL A 50 13.18 -3.75 6.23
CA VAL A 50 13.96 -3.32 7.39
C VAL A 50 14.32 -4.49 8.30
N VAL A 51 13.41 -5.45 8.48
CA VAL A 51 13.67 -6.66 9.29
C VAL A 51 14.62 -7.61 8.55
N GLU A 52 14.55 -7.69 7.22
CA GLU A 52 15.45 -8.48 6.36
C GLU A 52 16.91 -8.07 6.59
N GLY A 53 17.15 -6.76 6.70
CA GLY A 53 18.47 -6.23 7.02
C GLY A 53 19.06 -6.79 8.33
N VAL A 54 18.21 -7.18 9.29
CA VAL A 54 18.63 -7.63 10.63
C VAL A 54 18.59 -9.16 10.76
N PHE A 55 17.68 -9.85 10.07
CA PHE A 55 17.40 -11.27 10.27
C PHE A 55 16.90 -11.99 9.00
N LEU A 56 17.20 -13.29 8.85
CA LEU A 56 16.45 -14.25 8.02
C LEU A 56 16.09 -13.80 6.57
N GLY A 57 17.09 -13.26 5.85
CA GLY A 57 16.85 -12.47 4.64
C GLY A 57 16.09 -13.16 3.50
N GLY A 58 16.30 -14.46 3.28
CA GLY A 58 15.65 -15.17 2.16
C GLY A 58 14.12 -15.26 2.26
N ILE A 59 13.58 -15.44 3.47
CA ILE A 59 12.12 -15.56 3.67
C ILE A 59 11.45 -14.19 3.64
N LEU A 60 12.09 -13.20 4.28
CA LEU A 60 11.56 -11.84 4.35
C LEU A 60 11.57 -11.16 2.99
N ASN A 61 12.59 -11.41 2.15
CA ASN A 61 12.63 -10.91 0.78
C ASN A 61 11.46 -11.45 -0.07
N ILE A 62 11.12 -12.73 0.06
CA ILE A 62 9.95 -13.31 -0.64
C ILE A 62 8.66 -12.64 -0.14
N LEU A 63 8.54 -12.44 1.17
CA LEU A 63 7.35 -11.85 1.77
C LEU A 63 7.18 -10.37 1.40
N GLU A 64 8.29 -9.62 1.32
CA GLU A 64 8.34 -8.28 0.79
C GLU A 64 7.81 -8.24 -0.65
N HIS A 65 8.38 -9.05 -1.54
CA HIS A 65 7.97 -9.09 -2.94
C HIS A 65 6.49 -9.49 -3.08
N LEU A 66 6.00 -10.44 -2.28
CA LEU A 66 4.58 -10.79 -2.24
C LEU A 66 3.73 -9.60 -1.81
N CYS A 67 4.12 -8.86 -0.77
CA CYS A 67 3.38 -7.67 -0.35
C CYS A 67 3.33 -6.59 -1.44
N TYR A 68 4.43 -6.37 -2.18
CA TYR A 68 4.42 -5.45 -3.33
C TYR A 68 3.51 -5.96 -4.47
N ALA A 69 3.54 -7.26 -4.76
CA ALA A 69 2.67 -7.85 -5.78
C ALA A 69 1.19 -7.72 -5.41
N PHE A 70 0.82 -8.00 -4.16
CA PHE A 70 -0.54 -7.81 -3.65
C PHE A 70 -0.97 -6.34 -3.67
N SER A 71 -0.08 -5.43 -3.27
CA SER A 71 -0.31 -3.98 -3.37
C SER A 71 -0.62 -3.54 -4.80
N ALA A 72 0.20 -3.97 -5.78
CA ALA A 72 -0.01 -3.66 -7.18
C ALA A 72 -1.37 -4.18 -7.70
N LEU A 73 -1.75 -5.40 -7.32
CA LEU A 73 -3.04 -5.98 -7.69
C LEU A 73 -4.21 -5.18 -7.09
N LEU A 74 -4.12 -4.80 -5.81
CA LEU A 74 -5.14 -4.00 -5.13
C LEU A 74 -5.30 -2.62 -5.79
N PHE A 75 -4.20 -1.95 -6.14
CA PHE A 75 -4.25 -0.69 -6.87
C PHE A 75 -4.83 -0.85 -8.28
N ALA A 76 -4.45 -1.90 -9.01
CA ALA A 76 -5.00 -2.18 -10.34
C ALA A 76 -6.52 -2.39 -10.28
N VAL A 77 -7.00 -3.24 -9.35
CA VAL A 77 -8.44 -3.47 -9.15
C VAL A 77 -9.16 -2.20 -8.70
N GLY A 78 -8.55 -1.41 -7.81
CA GLY A 78 -9.05 -0.11 -7.38
C GLY A 78 -9.25 0.87 -8.54
N CYS A 79 -8.24 0.99 -9.43
CA CYS A 79 -8.30 1.82 -10.62
C CYS A 79 -9.39 1.38 -11.61
N ILE A 80 -9.51 0.07 -11.86
CA ILE A 80 -10.56 -0.48 -12.73
C ILE A 80 -11.95 -0.19 -12.16
N SER A 81 -12.13 -0.35 -10.84
CA SER A 81 -13.42 -0.09 -10.19
C SER A 81 -13.82 1.39 -10.27
N LEU A 82 -12.87 2.31 -10.02
CA LEU A 82 -13.09 3.75 -10.17
C LEU A 82 -13.44 4.13 -11.61
N SER A 83 -12.75 3.55 -12.60
CA SER A 83 -13.02 3.81 -14.02
C SER A 83 -14.42 3.35 -14.45
N LYS A 84 -14.86 2.16 -13.99
CA LYS A 84 -16.21 1.65 -14.24
C LYS A 84 -17.29 2.55 -13.64
N LYS A 85 -17.11 3.01 -12.40
CA LYS A 85 -18.07 3.90 -11.73
C LYS A 85 -18.22 5.25 -12.45
N ARG A 86 -17.12 5.82 -12.94
CA ARG A 86 -17.14 7.07 -13.73
C ARG A 86 -17.91 6.91 -15.04
N SER A 87 -17.74 5.78 -15.72
CA SER A 87 -18.43 5.50 -16.99
C SER A 87 -19.94 5.30 -16.83
N SER A 88 -20.40 4.82 -15.66
CA SER A 88 -21.83 4.73 -15.35
C SER A 88 -22.48 6.06 -14.97
N GLU A 89 -21.74 7.00 -14.37
CA GLU A 89 -22.27 8.33 -14.04
C GLU A 89 -22.35 9.25 -15.27
N LEU A 90 -21.45 9.12 -16.26
CA LEU A 90 -21.49 9.90 -17.50
C LEU A 90 -22.61 9.47 -18.47
N LYS A 91 -23.21 8.29 -18.26
CA LYS A 91 -24.32 7.75 -19.07
C LYS A 91 -25.71 8.08 -18.50
N ARG A 92 -25.78 8.76 -17.34
CA ARG A 92 -27.03 9.20 -16.70
C ARG A 92 -27.23 10.69 -16.94
#